data_AF-A0A920BZJ3-F1
#
_entry.id   AF-A0A920BZJ3-F1
#
_cell.length_a   1.000
_cell.length_b   1.000
_cell.length_c   1.000
_cell.angle_alpha   90.00
_cell.angle_beta   90.00
_cell.angle_gamma   90.00
#
_symmetry.space_group_name_H-M   'P 1'
#
loop_
_entity.id
_entity.type
_entity.pdbx_description
1 polymer ?
#
loop_
_entity_poly.entity_id
_entity_poly.type
_entity_poly.pdbx_seq_one_letter_code
_entity_poly.pdbx_strand_id
1 'polypeptide(L)'
;MKREINEALGIPCTVGRFLGVVEHKWELDQVVHCEINQVFEVHCSDLRLDTNPIAIEPHLEFFWWHGRNLDQQHLQPYPFRHLIANYLNGNRDIWWESTVKLNLDVLNRS
;
A
#
# COMPACT_ATOMS: atom_id res chain seq x y z
N MET A 1 6.54 -4.61 -9.42
CA MET A 1 6.98 -3.46 -8.60
C MET A 1 7.84 -2.45 -9.35
N LYS A 2 9.09 -2.73 -9.76
CA LYS A 2 9.95 -1.74 -10.46
C LYS A 2 9.26 -1.12 -11.69
N ARG A 3 8.63 -1.98 -12.51
CA ARG A 3 7.84 -1.57 -13.68
C ARG A 3 6.67 -0.64 -13.28
N GLU A 4 5.88 -1.02 -12.27
CA GLU A 4 4.74 -0.23 -11.77
C GLU A 4 5.15 1.19 -11.38
N ILE A 5 6.25 1.36 -10.63
CA ILE A 5 6.73 2.69 -10.23
C ILE A 5 7.13 3.52 -11.45
N ASN A 6 7.77 2.90 -12.43
CA ASN A 6 8.15 3.60 -13.66
C ASN A 6 6.93 3.96 -14.52
N GLU A 7 5.90 3.13 -14.57
CA GLU A 7 4.66 3.43 -15.31
C GLU A 7 3.85 4.55 -14.61
N ALA A 8 3.70 4.47 -13.30
CA ALA A 8 2.91 5.42 -12.52
C ALA A 8 3.60 6.78 -12.35
N LEU A 9 4.93 6.81 -12.15
CA LEU A 9 5.69 8.03 -11.80
C LEU A 9 6.79 8.40 -12.80
N GLY A 10 7.17 7.51 -13.72
CA GLY A 10 8.25 7.77 -14.69
C GLY A 10 9.66 7.82 -14.12
N ILE A 11 9.84 7.39 -12.86
CA ILE A 11 11.10 7.52 -12.15
C ILE A 11 11.80 6.16 -12.00
N PRO A 12 13.14 6.13 -12.12
CA PRO A 12 13.90 4.94 -11.81
C PRO A 12 13.83 4.65 -10.30
N CYS A 13 13.73 3.37 -9.97
CA CYS A 13 13.78 2.93 -8.58
C CYS A 13 14.54 1.61 -8.43
N THR A 14 15.00 1.38 -7.20
CA THR A 14 15.60 0.12 -6.77
C THR A 14 14.66 -0.54 -5.77
N VAL A 15 14.27 -1.80 -6.05
CA VAL A 15 13.46 -2.59 -5.14
C VAL A 15 14.36 -3.11 -4.03
N GLY A 16 14.01 -2.81 -2.80
CA GLY A 16 14.69 -3.25 -1.59
C GLY A 16 14.07 -4.53 -1.04
N ARG A 17 13.86 -4.56 0.28
CA ARG A 17 13.37 -5.75 0.98
C ARG A 17 11.93 -6.06 0.60
N PHE A 18 11.63 -7.36 0.48
CA PHE A 18 10.25 -7.83 0.51
C PHE A 18 9.70 -7.72 1.93
N LEU A 19 8.55 -7.08 2.09
CA LEU A 19 7.93 -6.83 3.38
C LEU A 19 6.85 -7.86 3.71
N GLY A 20 6.11 -8.35 2.72
CA GLY A 20 5.13 -9.40 2.93
C GLY A 20 3.99 -9.44 1.92
N VAL A 21 2.99 -10.26 2.23
CA VAL A 21 1.77 -10.43 1.41
C VAL A 21 0.53 -10.09 2.24
N VAL A 22 -0.43 -9.41 1.62
CA VAL A 22 -1.78 -9.27 2.15
C VAL A 22 -2.79 -9.75 1.14
N GLU A 23 -3.56 -10.77 1.51
CA GLU A 23 -4.76 -11.16 0.78
C GLU A 23 -5.92 -10.27 1.23
N HIS A 24 -6.56 -9.59 0.29
CA HIS A 24 -7.62 -8.64 0.62
C HIS A 24 -8.90 -8.96 -0.12
N LYS A 25 -10.00 -8.99 0.62
CA LYS A 25 -11.36 -9.12 0.11
C LYS A 25 -12.13 -7.84 0.39
N TRP A 26 -12.75 -7.29 -0.65
CA TRP A 26 -13.54 -6.07 -0.60
C TRP A 26 -14.77 -6.16 -1.51
N GLU A 27 -15.73 -5.27 -1.33
CA GLU A 27 -16.97 -5.18 -2.08
C GLU A 27 -17.14 -3.77 -2.64
N LEU A 28 -17.50 -3.69 -3.92
CA LEU A 28 -17.92 -2.47 -4.60
C LEU A 28 -19.10 -2.83 -5.50
N ASP A 29 -20.16 -2.03 -5.42
CA ASP A 29 -21.38 -2.25 -6.22
C ASP A 29 -21.93 -3.69 -6.12
N GLN A 30 -21.88 -4.28 -4.92
CA GLN A 30 -22.31 -5.67 -4.61
C GLN A 30 -21.46 -6.77 -5.28
N VAL A 31 -20.35 -6.40 -5.92
CA VAL A 31 -19.39 -7.35 -6.49
C VAL A 31 -18.27 -7.55 -5.48
N VAL A 32 -18.02 -8.81 -5.11
CA VAL A 32 -16.92 -9.19 -4.24
C VAL A 32 -15.64 -9.33 -5.06
N HIS A 33 -14.62 -8.58 -4.68
CA HIS A 33 -13.29 -8.61 -5.25
C HIS A 33 -12.31 -9.25 -4.26
N CYS A 34 -11.38 -10.03 -4.78
CA CYS A 34 -10.28 -10.61 -4.03
C CYS A 34 -8.97 -10.29 -4.74
N GLU A 35 -7.98 -9.83 -3.99
CA GLU A 35 -6.66 -9.47 -4.50
C GLU A 35 -5.55 -9.97 -3.58
N ILE A 36 -4.35 -10.10 -4.14
CA ILE A 36 -3.13 -10.43 -3.41
C ILE A 36 -2.15 -9.27 -3.61
N ASN A 37 -1.83 -8.59 -2.52
CA ASN A 37 -0.90 -7.46 -2.51
C ASN A 37 0.47 -7.91 -2.03
N GLN A 38 1.50 -7.63 -2.82
CA GLN A 38 2.90 -7.88 -2.45
C GLN A 38 3.58 -6.55 -2.13
N VAL A 39 4.14 -6.43 -0.93
CA VAL A 39 4.73 -5.17 -0.47
C VAL A 39 6.25 -5.24 -0.47
N PHE A 40 6.88 -4.18 -0.99
CA PHE A 40 8.33 -4.05 -1.06
C PHE A 40 8.76 -2.67 -0.59
N GLU A 41 9.93 -2.59 0.03
CA GLU A 41 10.65 -1.33 0.13
C GLU A 41 11.14 -0.89 -1.24
N VAL A 42 11.14 0.42 -1.47
CA VAL A 42 11.65 1.00 -2.70
C VAL A 42 12.52 2.20 -2.36
N HIS A 43 13.68 2.27 -3.02
CA HIS A 43 14.57 3.40 -2.96
C HIS A 43 14.48 4.17 -4.28
N CYS A 44 14.20 5.46 -4.21
CA CYS A 44 14.19 6.37 -5.35
C CYS A 44 14.84 7.69 -4.93
N SER A 45 15.89 8.10 -5.65
CA SER A 45 16.60 9.37 -5.41
C SER A 45 15.80 10.60 -5.81
N ASP A 46 14.85 10.41 -6.74
CA ASP A 46 14.15 11.51 -7.40
C ASP A 46 12.89 11.92 -6.62
N LEU A 47 12.49 11.10 -5.65
CA LEU A 47 11.42 11.39 -4.71
C LEU A 47 11.92 12.29 -3.58
N ARG A 48 11.22 13.42 -3.39
CA ARG A 48 11.48 14.35 -2.30
C ARG A 48 10.35 14.32 -1.29
N LEU A 49 10.66 14.48 -0.01
CA LEU A 49 9.67 14.44 1.07
C LEU A 49 8.86 15.73 1.20
N ASP A 50 9.34 16.84 0.65
CA ASP A 50 8.70 18.16 0.73
C ASP A 50 7.70 18.41 -0.41
N THR A 51 7.66 17.53 -1.41
CA THR A 51 6.77 17.64 -2.57
C THR A 51 6.13 16.29 -2.84
N ASN A 52 4.80 16.27 -3.03
CA ASN A 52 4.10 15.06 -3.45
C ASN A 52 4.61 14.55 -4.81
N PRO A 53 4.71 13.23 -5.01
CA PRO A 53 5.06 12.68 -6.32
C PRO A 53 4.04 13.09 -7.38
N ILE A 54 4.50 13.33 -8.60
CA ILE A 54 3.64 13.66 -9.73
C ILE A 54 3.36 12.38 -10.52
N ALA A 55 2.08 12.02 -10.66
CA ALA A 55 1.69 10.89 -11.48
C ALA A 55 1.85 11.18 -12.97
N ILE A 56 2.26 10.17 -13.73
CA ILE A 56 2.15 10.15 -15.20
C ILE A 56 0.75 9.68 -15.61
N GLU A 57 0.18 8.74 -14.86
CA GLU A 57 -1.15 8.23 -15.13
C GLU A 57 -2.21 9.25 -14.64
N PRO A 58 -3.13 9.70 -15.51
CA PRO A 58 -4.01 10.83 -15.22
C PRO A 58 -5.08 10.54 -14.15
N HIS A 59 -5.24 9.27 -13.77
CA HIS A 59 -6.23 8.82 -12.80
C HIS A 59 -5.63 8.54 -11.41
N LEU A 60 -4.33 8.82 -11.22
CA LEU A 60 -3.64 8.63 -9.96
C LEU A 60 -3.19 9.97 -9.37
N GLU A 61 -3.27 10.06 -8.06
CA GLU A 61 -2.69 11.15 -7.27
C GLU A 61 -1.87 10.54 -6.14
N PHE A 62 -0.71 11.13 -5.84
CA PHE A 62 0.19 10.65 -4.81
C PHE A 62 0.33 11.69 -3.70
N PHE A 63 0.43 11.20 -2.47
CA PHE A 63 0.60 12.03 -1.29
C PHE A 63 1.62 11.39 -0.36
N TRP A 64 2.47 12.20 0.25
CA TRP A 64 3.26 11.76 1.39
C TRP A 64 2.41 11.77 2.65
N TRP A 65 2.47 10.68 3.40
CA TRP A 65 1.81 10.58 4.69
C TRP A 65 2.75 10.08 5.77
N HIS A 66 2.58 10.60 6.99
CA HIS A 66 3.37 10.13 8.12
C HIS A 66 2.89 8.73 8.50
N GLY A 67 3.77 7.72 8.44
CA GLY A 67 3.38 6.32 8.63
C GLY A 67 2.81 5.95 10.02
N ARG A 68 2.93 6.85 11.00
CA ARG A 68 2.29 6.74 12.33
C ARG A 68 0.81 7.16 12.34
N ASN A 69 0.34 7.81 11.28
CA ASN A 69 -1.01 8.37 11.18
C ASN A 69 -1.84 7.64 10.11
N LEU A 70 -1.47 6.41 9.73
CA LEU A 70 -2.16 5.66 8.68
C LEU A 70 -3.56 5.22 9.10
N ASP A 71 -3.82 5.06 10.40
CA ASP A 71 -5.15 4.74 10.93
C ASP A 71 -6.19 5.85 10.70
N GLN A 72 -5.73 7.08 10.50
CA GLN A 72 -6.59 8.24 10.25
C GLN A 72 -7.02 8.35 8.78
N GLN A 73 -6.51 7.48 7.91
CA GLN A 73 -6.78 7.47 6.48
C GLN A 73 -7.58 6.23 6.10
N HIS A 74 -8.33 6.32 4.99
CA HIS A 74 -8.99 5.17 4.38
C HIS A 74 -8.00 4.31 3.59
N LEU A 75 -6.80 4.07 4.14
CA LEU A 75 -5.80 3.22 3.50
C LEU A 75 -6.36 1.82 3.37
N GLN A 76 -6.32 1.30 2.14
CA GLN A 76 -6.62 -0.08 1.81
C GLN A 76 -5.40 -0.76 1.21
N PRO A 77 -5.27 -2.08 1.37
CA PRO A 77 -5.89 -2.92 2.39
C PRO A 77 -5.71 -2.39 3.83
N TYR A 78 -6.79 -2.34 4.63
CA TYR A 78 -6.70 -1.86 6.01
C TYR A 78 -5.69 -2.60 6.91
N PRO A 79 -5.31 -3.88 6.68
CA PRO A 79 -4.20 -4.49 7.43
C PRO A 79 -2.88 -3.73 7.31
N PHE A 80 -2.64 -3.01 6.21
CA PHE A 80 -1.41 -2.23 6.04
C PHE A 80 -1.21 -1.17 7.10
N ARG A 81 -2.27 -0.65 7.71
CA ARG A 81 -2.17 0.40 8.72
C ARG A 81 -1.34 -0.07 9.93
N HIS A 82 -1.66 -1.24 10.47
CA HIS A 82 -0.92 -1.81 11.59
C HIS A 82 0.39 -2.49 11.16
N LEU A 83 0.45 -3.13 9.99
CA LEU A 83 1.68 -3.76 9.48
C LEU A 83 2.79 -2.72 9.26
N ILE A 84 2.46 -1.59 8.62
CA ILE A 84 3.41 -0.50 8.40
C ILE A 84 3.78 0.16 9.74
N ALA A 85 2.83 0.36 10.65
CA ALA A 85 3.14 0.91 11.98
C ALA A 85 4.13 0.02 12.77
N ASN A 86 3.91 -1.30 12.78
CA ASN A 86 4.81 -2.27 13.42
C ASN A 86 6.20 -2.26 12.78
N TYR A 87 6.26 -2.15 11.46
CA TYR A 87 7.51 -2.01 10.73
C TYR A 87 8.28 -0.75 11.13
N LEU A 88 7.61 0.39 11.19
CA LEU A 88 8.23 1.65 11.61
C LEU A 88 8.69 1.61 13.08
N ASN A 89 8.03 0.80 13.92
CA ASN A 89 8.42 0.55 15.32
C ASN A 89 9.54 -0.49 15.49
N GLY A 90 10.14 -0.97 14.40
CA GLY A 90 11.32 -1.83 14.44
C GLY A 90 11.05 -3.32 14.23
N ASN A 91 9.81 -3.75 14.04
CA ASN A 91 9.54 -5.14 13.64
C ASN A 91 10.10 -5.37 12.22
N ARG A 92 10.85 -6.45 12.04
CA ARG A 92 11.48 -6.85 10.77
C ARG A 92 11.06 -8.26 10.32
N ASP A 93 9.98 -8.80 10.85
CA ASP A 93 9.38 -10.04 10.36
C ASP A 93 8.77 -9.82 8.97
N ILE A 94 8.64 -10.91 8.20
CA ILE A 94 7.91 -10.90 6.93
C ILE A 94 6.43 -11.02 7.24
N TRP A 95 5.61 -10.14 6.66
CA TRP A 95 4.18 -10.08 6.93
C TRP A 95 3.42 -11.13 6.11
N TRP A 96 2.40 -11.70 6.73
CA TRP A 96 1.31 -12.38 6.03
C TRP A 96 0.01 -12.08 6.77
N GLU A 97 -0.94 -11.46 6.08
CA GLU A 97 -2.29 -11.20 6.60
C GLU A 97 -3.34 -11.53 5.53
N SER A 98 -4.55 -11.88 5.96
CA SER A 98 -5.64 -12.22 5.03
C SER A 98 -7.00 -11.76 5.56
N THR A 99 -7.75 -11.03 4.74
CA THR A 99 -9.14 -10.64 5.04
C THR A 99 -10.17 -11.52 4.34
N VAL A 100 -9.73 -12.53 3.56
CA VAL A 100 -10.60 -13.35 2.70
C VAL A 100 -11.66 -14.13 3.48
N LYS A 101 -11.32 -14.60 4.68
CA LYS A 101 -12.25 -15.33 5.55
C LYS A 101 -13.09 -14.43 6.46
N LEU A 102 -12.81 -13.14 6.50
CA LEU A 102 -13.55 -12.19 7.34
C LEU A 102 -14.87 -11.82 6.68
N ASN A 103 -15.88 -11.48 7.49
CA ASN A 103 -17.12 -10.95 6.95
C ASN A 103 -16.87 -9.56 6.37
N LEU A 104 -17.66 -9.19 5.35
CA LEU A 104 -17.63 -7.83 4.83
C LEU A 104 -18.21 -6.88 5.88
N ASP A 105 -17.49 -5.81 6.16
CA ASP A 105 -17.86 -4.75 7.09
C ASP A 105 -17.57 -3.38 6.47
N VAL A 106 -17.70 -2.32 7.26
CA VAL A 106 -17.50 -0.92 6.84
C VAL A 106 -16.08 -0.64 6.33
N LEU A 107 -15.10 -1.49 6.66
CA LEU A 107 -13.71 -1.33 6.20
C LEU A 107 -13.50 -1.96 4.82
N ASN A 108 -14.41 -2.81 4.35
CA ASN A 108 -14.29 -3.58 3.10
C ASN A 108 -15.46 -3.34 2.14
N ARG A 109 -16.28 -2.32 2.38
CA ARG A 109 -17.40 -1.91 1.53
C ARG A 109 -17.20 -0.48 1.09
N SER A 110 -17.25 -0.26 -0.23
CA SER A 110 -17.17 1.04 -0.88
C SER A 110 -18.46 1.33 -1.66
#